data_AF-A0A259E1H9-F1
#
_entry.id   AF-A0A259E1H9-F1
#
_cell.length_a   1.000
_cell.length_b   1.000
_cell.length_c   1.000
_cell.angle_alpha   90.00
_cell.angle_beta   90.00
_cell.angle_gamma   90.00
#
_symmetry.space_group_name_H-M   'P 1'
#
loop_
_entity.id
_entity.type
_entity.pdbx_description
1 polymer ?
#
loop_
_entity_poly.entity_id
_entity_poly.type
_entity_poly.pdbx_seq_one_letter_code
_entity_poly.pdbx_strand_id
1 'polypeptide(L)'
;MLSNALGRSTITAVTESQSRVRALDDSANVSRRSEERPLVSANELLRFPLDEVIILPEGQYPIRALHIRYYADRHFGPIESARQGLELPYPGERTIDEKQAPVRLSDLAKADGDSAQSISLKAEIAAAAIVGFSELKAKAVSARRVPAKKISTVVSAH
;
A
#
# COMPACT_ATOMS: atom_id res chain seq x y z
N MET A 1 -4.35 24.07 -11.58
CA MET A 1 -3.54 24.01 -10.34
C MET A 1 -4.21 23.05 -9.37
N LEU A 2 -3.44 22.19 -8.68
CA LEU A 2 -3.94 21.12 -7.81
C LEU A 2 -4.86 21.62 -6.69
N SER A 3 -4.67 22.85 -6.20
CA SER A 3 -5.51 23.49 -5.19
C SER A 3 -6.99 23.58 -5.57
N ASN A 4 -7.30 23.77 -6.85
CA ASN A 4 -8.69 23.93 -7.29
C ASN A 4 -9.45 22.60 -7.28
N ALA A 5 -8.74 21.46 -7.39
CA ALA A 5 -9.35 20.14 -7.36
C ALA A 5 -9.83 19.74 -5.95
N LEU A 6 -9.22 20.31 -4.90
CA LEU A 6 -9.61 20.06 -3.50
C LEU A 6 -10.92 20.77 -3.13
N GLY A 7 -11.36 21.76 -3.91
CA GLY A 7 -12.52 22.58 -3.59
C GLY A 7 -12.20 23.79 -2.71
N ARG A 8 -13.25 24.40 -2.16
CA ARG A 8 -13.20 25.66 -1.41
C ARG A 8 -14.04 25.57 -0.14
N SER A 9 -13.60 26.27 0.90
CA SER A 9 -14.38 26.54 2.10
C SER A 9 -14.89 27.98 2.10
N THR A 10 -16.12 28.19 2.57
CA THR A 10 -16.61 29.53 2.89
C THR A 10 -16.14 29.89 4.30
N ILE A 11 -15.43 30.99 4.45
CA ILE A 11 -15.03 31.52 5.75
C ILE A 11 -15.63 32.91 5.96
N THR A 12 -15.97 33.25 7.21
CA THR A 12 -16.38 34.61 7.57
C THR A 12 -15.14 35.41 7.94
N ALA A 13 -14.68 36.26 7.03
CA ALA A 13 -13.63 37.23 7.30
C ALA A 13 -14.19 38.33 8.21
N VAL A 14 -13.50 38.58 9.33
CA VAL A 14 -13.84 39.65 10.28
C VAL A 14 -12.76 40.72 10.16
N THR A 15 -13.16 41.95 9.88
CA THR A 15 -12.29 43.12 9.88
C THR A 15 -12.72 44.04 11.00
N GLU A 16 -11.83 44.26 11.95
CA GLU A 16 -12.07 45.17 13.07
C GLU A 16 -11.24 46.44 12.84
N SER A 17 -11.88 47.61 12.89
CA SER A 17 -11.21 48.90 12.87
C SER A 17 -11.47 49.63 14.19
N GLN A 18 -10.40 49.95 14.90
CA GLN A 18 -10.46 50.82 16.07
C GLN A 18 -10.28 52.26 15.63
N SER A 19 -11.22 53.14 15.97
CA SER A 19 -11.06 54.58 15.77
C SER A 19 -10.74 55.25 17.11
N ARG A 20 -9.56 55.86 17.22
CA ARG A 20 -9.16 56.63 18.41
C ARG A 20 -9.78 58.02 18.33
N VAL A 21 -11.05 58.16 18.67
CA VAL A 21 -11.72 59.47 18.76
C VAL A 21 -11.77 59.88 20.23
N ARG A 22 -10.82 60.73 20.62
CA ARG A 22 -10.64 61.29 21.98
C ARG A 22 -10.25 60.25 23.03
N ALA A 23 -9.53 60.70 24.06
CA ALA A 23 -8.77 59.87 24.99
C ALA A 23 -9.60 58.92 25.90
N LEU A 24 -10.91 58.78 25.69
CA LEU A 24 -11.83 58.08 26.59
C LEU A 24 -12.93 57.25 25.91
N ASP A 25 -13.15 57.36 24.58
CA ASP A 25 -14.19 56.59 23.88
C ASP A 25 -13.55 55.61 22.89
N ASP A 26 -13.49 54.34 23.28
CA ASP A 26 -13.05 53.25 22.40
C ASP A 26 -14.25 52.78 21.56
N SER A 27 -14.31 53.20 20.30
CA SER A 27 -15.30 52.70 19.34
C SER A 27 -14.61 51.80 18.32
N ALA A 28 -14.80 50.49 18.50
CA ALA A 28 -14.37 49.47 17.56
C ALA A 28 -15.52 49.16 16.58
N ASN A 29 -15.29 49.36 15.29
CA ASN A 29 -16.19 48.93 14.23
C ASN A 29 -15.77 47.52 13.76
N VAL A 30 -16.71 46.58 13.72
CA VAL A 30 -16.45 45.19 13.33
C VAL A 30 -17.29 44.84 12.10
N SER A 31 -16.64 44.67 10.96
CA SER A 31 -17.27 44.23 9.70
C SER A 31 -17.05 42.74 9.49
N ARG A 32 -18.11 42.00 9.14
CA ARG A 32 -18.05 40.56 8.81
C ARG A 32 -18.45 40.34 7.36
N ARG A 33 -17.65 39.59 6.61
CA ARG A 33 -17.89 39.26 5.19
C ARG A 33 -17.68 37.77 4.95
N SER A 34 -18.58 37.12 4.23
CA SER A 34 -18.36 35.75 3.76
C SER A 34 -17.49 35.76 2.50
N GLU A 35 -16.39 35.00 2.53
CA GLU A 35 -15.45 34.86 1.41
C GLU A 35 -15.20 33.38 1.13
N GLU A 36 -15.12 33.01 -0.14
CA GLU A 36 -14.67 31.68 -0.55
C GLU A 36 -13.14 31.63 -0.59
N ARG A 37 -12.55 30.64 0.08
CA ARG A 37 -11.11 30.38 0.03
C ARG A 37 -10.84 28.92 -0.33
N PRO A 38 -9.77 28.62 -1.07
CA PRO A 38 -9.39 27.23 -1.32
C PRO A 38 -9.12 26.52 0.00
N LEU A 39 -9.45 25.23 0.09
CA LEU A 39 -9.20 24.44 1.31
C LEU A 39 -7.71 24.42 1.67
N VAL A 40 -6.85 24.35 0.66
CA VAL A 40 -5.40 24.45 0.78
C VAL A 40 -4.91 25.41 -0.30
N SER A 41 -4.12 26.41 0.10
CA SER A 41 -3.54 27.36 -0.85
C SER A 41 -2.51 26.66 -1.76
N ALA A 42 -2.25 27.26 -2.93
CA ALA A 42 -1.25 26.71 -3.85
C ALA A 42 0.16 26.65 -3.22
N ASN A 43 0.52 27.65 -2.40
CA ASN A 43 1.82 27.68 -1.72
C ASN A 43 1.92 26.60 -0.62
N GLU A 44 0.84 26.35 0.12
CA GLU A 44 0.81 25.27 1.10
C GLU A 44 0.94 23.89 0.44
N LEU A 45 0.32 23.68 -0.72
CA LEU A 45 0.48 22.43 -1.48
C LEU A 45 1.92 22.22 -1.97
N LEU A 46 2.62 23.29 -2.37
CA LEU A 46 4.03 23.20 -2.78
C LEU A 46 4.96 22.87 -1.62
N ARG A 47 4.55 23.15 -0.38
CA ARG A 47 5.31 22.89 0.85
C ARG A 47 4.69 21.75 1.67
N PHE A 48 3.81 20.97 1.05
CA PHE A 48 3.09 19.92 1.76
C PHE A 48 4.06 18.85 2.24
N PRO A 49 3.95 18.40 3.51
CA PRO A 49 4.88 17.41 4.05
C PRO A 49 4.78 16.09 3.29
N LEU A 50 5.93 15.46 3.03
CA LEU A 50 6.03 14.21 2.28
C LEU A 50 5.45 12.99 3.02
N ASP A 51 5.28 13.14 4.33
CA ASP A 51 4.74 12.14 5.25
C ASP A 51 3.22 12.15 5.30
N GLU A 52 2.57 13.10 4.63
CA GLU A 52 1.12 13.21 4.60
C GLU A 52 0.62 13.17 3.16
N VAL A 53 -0.64 12.77 3.02
CA VAL A 53 -1.34 12.69 1.74
C VAL A 53 -2.74 13.25 1.89
N ILE A 54 -3.25 13.84 0.81
CA ILE A 54 -4.65 14.26 0.71
C ILE A 54 -5.36 13.27 -0.21
N ILE A 55 -6.34 12.57 0.32
CA ILE A 55 -7.16 11.59 -0.38
C ILE A 55 -8.47 12.27 -0.77
N LEU A 56 -8.88 12.10 -2.03
CA LEU A 56 -10.15 12.62 -2.55
C LEU A 56 -11.05 11.44 -2.93
N PRO A 57 -11.86 10.91 -2.00
CA PRO A 57 -12.86 9.91 -2.34
C PRO A 57 -14.01 10.56 -3.10
N GLU A 58 -14.60 9.84 -4.05
CA GLU A 58 -15.80 10.31 -4.74
C GLU A 58 -16.96 10.49 -3.76
N GLY A 59 -17.67 11.62 -3.87
CA GLY A 59 -18.83 11.91 -3.03
C GLY A 59 -18.53 12.22 -1.56
N GLN A 60 -17.25 12.37 -1.18
CA GLN A 60 -16.84 12.71 0.18
C GLN A 60 -15.93 13.94 0.21
N TYR A 61 -15.81 14.55 1.40
CA TYR A 61 -14.85 15.63 1.59
C TYR A 61 -13.42 15.10 1.54
N PRO A 62 -12.45 15.92 1.08
CA PRO A 62 -11.04 15.54 1.09
C PRO A 62 -10.56 15.15 2.49
N ILE A 63 -9.77 14.08 2.58
CA ILE A 63 -9.26 13.53 3.82
C ILE A 63 -7.75 13.73 3.85
N ARG A 64 -7.25 14.39 4.90
CA ARG A 64 -5.82 14.49 5.18
C ARG A 64 -5.40 13.30 6.03
N ALA A 65 -4.40 12.54 5.57
CA ALA A 65 -3.93 11.31 6.20
C ALA A 65 -2.41 11.22 6.20
N LEU A 66 -1.86 10.29 6.99
CA LEU A 66 -0.44 9.95 6.95
C LEU A 66 -0.14 9.02 5.78
N HIS A 67 1.04 9.14 5.19
CA HIS A 67 1.54 8.25 4.16
C HIS A 67 1.74 6.83 4.73
N ILE A 68 1.17 5.85 4.04
CA ILE A 68 1.35 4.43 4.37
C ILE A 68 2.81 4.04 4.19
N ARG A 69 3.47 3.68 5.29
CA ARG A 69 4.82 3.11 5.31
C ARG A 69 4.73 1.62 5.59
N TYR A 70 5.12 0.78 4.63
CA TYR A 70 4.97 -0.67 4.73
C TYR A 70 5.62 -1.25 6.00
N TYR A 71 6.77 -0.73 6.42
CA TYR A 71 7.48 -1.24 7.60
C TYR A 71 6.89 -0.77 8.94
N ALA A 72 6.12 0.33 8.93
CA ALA A 72 5.52 0.89 10.14
C ALA A 72 4.12 0.33 10.42
N ASP A 73 3.59 -0.49 9.50
CA ASP A 73 2.31 -1.14 9.67
C ASP A 73 2.38 -2.29 10.68
N ARG A 74 1.28 -2.51 11.43
CA ARG A 74 1.20 -3.54 12.47
C ARG A 74 1.40 -4.95 11.91
N HIS A 75 0.91 -5.23 10.70
CA HIS A 75 0.99 -6.54 10.09
C HIS A 75 2.31 -6.77 9.37
N PHE A 76 2.82 -5.75 8.71
CA PHE A 76 4.05 -5.86 7.92
C PHE A 76 5.33 -5.61 8.72
N GLY A 77 5.27 -4.85 9.82
CA GLY A 77 6.42 -4.59 10.69
C GLY A 77 7.13 -5.86 11.20
N PRO A 78 6.40 -6.90 11.68
CA PRO A 78 7.01 -8.18 12.05
C PRO A 78 7.66 -8.92 10.87
N ILE A 79 7.04 -8.86 9.69
CA ILE A 79 7.57 -9.48 8.47
C ILE A 79 8.86 -8.80 8.05
N GLU A 80 8.89 -7.46 8.12
CA GLU A 80 10.07 -6.68 7.77
C GLU A 80 11.20 -6.87 8.78
N SER A 81 10.88 -6.92 10.08
CA SER A 81 11.86 -7.23 11.13
C SER A 81 12.47 -8.62 10.94
N ALA A 82 11.67 -9.61 10.52
CA ALA A 82 12.14 -10.94 10.18
C ALA A 82 12.95 -11.00 8.88
N ARG A 83 12.77 -10.03 7.97
CA ARG A 83 13.56 -9.89 6.74
C ARG A 83 14.93 -9.26 7.01
N GLN A 84 15.03 -8.35 7.98
CA GLN A 84 16.28 -7.66 8.28
C GLN A 84 17.42 -8.65 8.60
N GLY A 85 18.47 -8.62 7.77
CA GLY A 85 19.65 -9.50 7.91
C GLY A 85 19.60 -10.79 7.11
N LEU A 86 18.49 -11.10 6.42
CA LEU A 86 18.48 -12.16 5.41
C LEU A 86 18.89 -11.57 4.07
N GLU A 87 19.77 -12.26 3.34
CA GLU A 87 19.98 -11.97 1.93
C GLU A 87 18.64 -12.09 1.22
N LEU A 88 18.18 -10.97 0.68
CA LEU A 88 17.01 -10.98 -0.18
C LEU A 88 17.31 -11.92 -1.36
N PRO A 89 16.31 -12.65 -1.86
CA PRO A 89 16.45 -13.45 -3.07
C PRO A 89 16.48 -12.52 -4.29
N TYR A 90 17.46 -11.63 -4.32
CA TYR A 90 17.85 -10.99 -5.54
C TYR A 90 18.51 -12.06 -6.40
N PRO A 91 18.24 -12.10 -7.72
CA PRO A 91 19.15 -12.80 -8.61
C PRO A 91 20.55 -12.25 -8.31
N GLY A 92 21.53 -13.14 -8.13
CA GLY A 92 22.92 -12.74 -7.91
C GLY A 92 23.30 -11.67 -8.93
N GLU A 93 24.13 -10.70 -8.54
CA GLU A 93 24.59 -9.65 -9.43
C GLU A 93 25.04 -10.30 -10.74
N ARG A 94 24.30 -10.03 -11.83
CA ARG A 94 24.72 -10.47 -13.15
C ARG A 94 26.01 -9.72 -13.44
N THR A 95 27.14 -10.37 -13.23
CA THR A 95 28.44 -9.85 -13.64
C THR A 95 28.32 -9.47 -15.11
N ILE A 96 28.92 -8.33 -15.47
CA ILE A 96 28.79 -7.70 -16.80
C ILE A 96 29.25 -8.66 -17.91
N ASP A 97 30.03 -9.68 -17.54
CA ASP A 97 30.52 -10.77 -18.38
C ASP A 97 29.45 -11.82 -18.74
N GLU A 98 28.37 -11.94 -17.95
CA GLU A 98 27.19 -12.76 -18.24
C GLU A 98 26.08 -11.96 -18.93
N LYS A 99 26.45 -11.03 -19.82
CA LYS A 99 25.51 -10.60 -20.87
C LYS A 99 25.26 -11.78 -21.79
N GLN A 100 24.32 -12.64 -21.41
CA GLN A 100 23.68 -13.55 -22.35
C GLN A 100 23.24 -12.69 -23.53
N ALA A 101 23.87 -12.92 -24.69
CA ALA A 101 23.47 -12.26 -25.92
C ALA A 101 21.95 -12.45 -26.07
N PRO A 102 21.18 -11.39 -26.34
CA PRO A 102 19.74 -11.53 -26.45
C PRO A 102 19.44 -12.62 -27.48
N VAL A 103 18.84 -13.71 -27.01
CA VAL A 103 18.50 -14.85 -27.86
C VAL A 103 17.63 -14.33 -28.99
N ARG A 104 18.11 -14.45 -30.24
CA ARG A 104 17.33 -13.96 -31.37
C ARG A 104 16.20 -14.95 -31.64
N LEU A 105 15.07 -14.44 -32.12
CA LEU A 105 13.90 -15.26 -32.49
C LEU A 105 14.27 -16.35 -33.52
N SER A 106 15.29 -16.09 -34.33
CA SER A 106 15.89 -17.03 -35.27
C SER A 106 16.62 -18.22 -34.63
N ASP A 107 17.05 -18.10 -33.39
CA ASP A 107 17.79 -19.15 -32.67
C ASP A 107 16.82 -20.13 -31.98
N LEU A 108 15.61 -19.68 -31.62
CA LEU A 108 14.52 -20.56 -31.15
C LEU A 108 14.03 -21.49 -32.27
N ALA A 109 13.96 -20.99 -33.50
CA ALA A 109 13.57 -21.79 -34.67
C ALA A 109 14.55 -22.94 -35.00
N LYS A 110 15.77 -22.89 -34.46
CA LYS A 110 16.78 -23.96 -34.60
C LYS A 110 16.74 -24.97 -33.45
N ALA A 111 16.18 -24.59 -32.29
CA ALA A 111 16.13 -25.43 -31.10
C ALA A 111 15.01 -26.48 -31.13
N ASP A 112 14.00 -26.31 -31.99
CA ASP A 112 12.94 -27.31 -32.20
C ASP A 112 13.44 -28.59 -32.91
N GLY A 113 14.71 -28.63 -33.33
CA GLY A 113 15.35 -29.77 -33.99
C GLY A 113 15.75 -30.95 -33.08
N ASP A 114 15.93 -30.74 -31.77
CA ASP A 114 16.45 -31.76 -30.83
C ASP A 114 15.41 -32.17 -29.76
N SER A 115 14.20 -32.50 -30.22
CA SER A 115 13.03 -32.75 -29.36
C SER A 115 13.02 -34.11 -28.61
N ALA A 116 13.97 -35.01 -28.84
CA ALA A 116 13.91 -36.35 -28.23
C ALA A 116 14.35 -36.40 -26.74
N GLN A 117 15.34 -35.60 -26.33
CA GLN A 117 15.91 -35.67 -24.98
C GLN A 117 15.21 -34.74 -23.96
N SER A 118 14.56 -33.67 -24.43
CA SER A 118 13.88 -32.71 -23.56
C SER A 118 12.51 -33.19 -23.07
N ILE A 119 11.87 -34.10 -23.82
CA ILE A 119 10.58 -34.70 -23.48
C ILE A 119 10.73 -35.72 -22.35
N SER A 120 11.80 -36.53 -22.35
CA SER A 120 12.05 -37.52 -21.29
C SER A 120 12.36 -36.87 -19.95
N LEU A 121 13.22 -35.83 -19.93
CA LEU A 121 13.56 -35.10 -18.72
C LEU A 121 12.35 -34.36 -18.11
N LYS A 122 11.48 -33.77 -18.95
CA LYS A 122 10.24 -33.13 -18.47
C LYS A 122 9.27 -34.14 -17.87
N ALA A 123 9.17 -35.34 -18.43
CA ALA A 123 8.31 -36.41 -17.90
C ALA A 123 8.80 -36.93 -16.54
N GLU A 124 10.12 -37.10 -16.37
CA GLU A 124 10.71 -37.53 -15.08
C GLU A 124 10.55 -36.47 -14.00
N ILE A 125 10.76 -35.19 -14.32
CA ILE A 125 10.58 -34.08 -13.38
C ILE A 125 9.11 -33.95 -12.97
N ALA A 126 8.17 -34.13 -13.90
CA ALA A 126 6.74 -34.12 -13.60
C ALA A 126 6.34 -35.31 -12.70
N ALA A 127 6.87 -36.50 -12.96
CA ALA A 127 6.62 -37.68 -12.12
C ALA A 127 7.16 -37.49 -10.69
N ALA A 128 8.39 -36.98 -10.55
CA ALA A 128 8.99 -36.69 -9.25
C ALA A 128 8.22 -35.61 -8.46
N ALA A 129 7.72 -34.58 -9.15
CA ALA A 129 6.91 -33.55 -8.52
C ALA A 129 5.59 -34.10 -7.97
N ILE A 130 4.89 -34.95 -8.73
CA ILE A 130 3.61 -35.56 -8.29
C ILE A 130 3.79 -36.38 -7.00
N VAL A 131 4.87 -37.16 -6.93
CA VAL A 131 5.19 -37.96 -5.73
C VAL A 131 5.45 -37.03 -4.54
N GLY A 132 6.30 -36.02 -4.71
CA GLY A 132 6.61 -35.06 -3.64
C GLY A 132 5.37 -34.29 -3.13
N PHE A 133 4.49 -33.84 -4.03
CA PHE A 133 3.25 -33.17 -3.64
C PHE A 133 2.26 -34.11 -2.92
N SER A 134 2.25 -35.40 -3.26
CA SER A 134 1.41 -36.39 -2.58
C SER A 134 1.86 -36.66 -1.14
N GLU A 135 3.17 -36.73 -0.91
CA GLU A 135 3.77 -36.92 0.41
C GLU A 135 3.54 -35.70 1.30
N LEU A 136 3.73 -34.49 0.75
CA LEU A 136 3.45 -33.23 1.44
C LEU A 136 1.97 -33.13 1.85
N LYS A 137 1.06 -33.52 0.97
CA LYS A 137 -0.38 -33.58 1.27
C LYS A 137 -0.68 -34.56 2.40
N ALA A 138 -0.10 -35.76 2.37
CA ALA A 138 -0.29 -36.77 3.42
C ALA A 138 0.21 -36.28 4.79
N LYS A 139 1.37 -35.62 4.81
CA LYS A 139 1.97 -35.04 6.02
C LYS A 139 1.17 -33.85 6.57
N ALA A 140 0.61 -33.02 5.70
CA ALA A 140 -0.26 -31.91 6.11
C ALA A 140 -1.60 -32.40 6.68
N VAL A 141 -2.15 -33.51 6.16
CA VAL A 141 -3.38 -34.13 6.67
C VAL A 141 -3.14 -34.80 8.02
N SER A 142 -2.03 -35.52 8.21
CA SER A 142 -1.71 -36.16 9.50
C SER A 142 -1.35 -35.15 10.60
N ALA A 143 -0.78 -34.00 10.24
CA ALA A 143 -0.46 -32.93 11.17
C ALA A 143 -1.67 -32.07 11.59
N ARG A 144 -2.85 -32.22 10.94
CA ARG A 144 -4.07 -31.50 11.34
C ARG A 144 -4.62 -32.06 12.65
N ARG A 145 -4.30 -31.40 13.76
CA ARG A 145 -5.12 -31.47 14.98
C ARG A 145 -6.38 -30.63 14.76
N VAL A 146 -7.50 -31.28 14.47
CA VAL A 146 -8.81 -30.62 14.46
C VAL A 146 -9.18 -30.27 15.91
N PRO A 147 -9.53 -29.01 16.24
CA PRO A 147 -10.01 -28.69 17.57
C PRO A 147 -11.35 -29.40 17.81
N ALA A 148 -11.43 -30.20 18.88
CA ALA A 148 -12.65 -30.90 19.24
C ALA A 148 -13.76 -29.87 19.57
N LYS A 149 -14.87 -29.94 18.83
CA LYS A 149 -16.05 -29.12 19.06
C LYS A 149 -16.71 -29.58 20.36
N LYS A 150 -16.53 -28.83 21.47
CA LYS A 150 -17.28 -29.07 22.71
C LYS A 150 -18.76 -28.74 22.46
N ILE A 151 -19.58 -29.77 22.33
CA ILE A 151 -21.04 -29.64 22.33
C ILE A 151 -21.45 -29.54 23.80
N SER A 152 -21.76 -28.33 24.27
CA SER A 152 -22.36 -28.12 25.59
C SER A 152 -23.85 -28.38 25.51
N THR A 153 -24.29 -29.52 26.03
CA THR A 153 -25.72 -29.80 26.25
C THR A 153 -26.19 -28.98 27.45
N VAL A 154 -26.98 -27.93 27.20
CA VAL A 154 -27.71 -27.22 28.25
C VAL A 154 -28.93 -28.05 28.60
N VAL A 155 -28.84 -28.81 29.69
CA VAL A 155 -30.01 -29.45 30.33
C VAL A 155 -30.62 -28.40 31.26
N SER A 156 -31.78 -27.88 30.89
CA SER A 156 -32.63 -27.05 31.74
C SER A 156 -33.36 -27.95 32.73
N ALA A 157 -33.16 -27.72 34.03
CA ALA A 157 -33.93 -28.34 35.10
C ALA A 157 -34.44 -27.26 36.07
N HIS A 158 -35.74 -27.33 36.32
CA HIS A 158 -36.60 -26.59 37.26
C HIS A 158 -36.98 -25.14 36.95
#